data_AF-A0A3B1BVM2-F1
#
_entry.id   AF-A0A3B1BVM2-F1
#
_cell.length_a   1.000
_cell.length_b   1.000
_cell.length_c   1.000
_cell.angle_alpha   90.00
_cell.angle_beta   90.00
_cell.angle_gamma   90.00
#
_symmetry.space_group_name_H-M   'P 1'
#
loop_
_entity.id
_entity.type
_entity.pdbx_description
1 polymer ?
#
loop_
_entity_poly.entity_id
_entity_poly.type
_entity_poly.pdbx_seq_one_letter_code
_entity_poly.pdbx_strand_id
1 'polypeptide(L)'
;KEYDDCAAINKKTLPSRKLKTLTLKPGKTIFRVKNKNVPYDLGFWVRGKGLSRVTLPSVSGGGLATGSTRDYVIDLKPGEYYYSCPLNPTPDYTLVVE
;
A
#
# COMPACT_ATOMS: atom_id res chain seq x y z
N LYS A 1 5.65 9.36 18.85
CA LYS A 1 6.06 10.64 18.20
C LYS A 1 6.01 10.51 16.68
N GLU A 2 6.89 9.73 16.04
CA GLU A 2 6.95 9.63 14.57
C GLU A 2 5.66 9.07 13.93
N TYR A 3 5.03 8.08 14.57
CA TYR A 3 3.71 7.55 14.18
C TYR A 3 2.59 8.61 14.29
N ASP A 4 2.56 9.34 15.41
CA ASP A 4 1.53 10.34 15.71
C ASP A 4 1.60 11.53 14.74
N ASP A 5 2.82 11.93 14.38
CA ASP A 5 3.07 12.96 13.36
C ASP A 5 2.53 12.51 12.00
N CYS A 6 2.73 11.24 11.64
CA CYS A 6 2.19 10.68 10.40
C CYS A 6 0.66 10.60 10.43
N ALA A 7 0.06 10.23 11.56
CA ALA A 7 -1.40 10.23 11.72
C ALA A 7 -1.98 11.65 11.55
N ALA A 8 -1.36 12.66 12.16
CA ALA A 8 -1.77 14.05 12.03
C ALA A 8 -1.63 14.57 10.59
N ILE A 9 -0.51 14.28 9.92
CA ILE A 9 -0.28 14.65 8.51
C ILE A 9 -1.28 13.93 7.60
N ASN A 10 -1.51 12.63 7.79
CA ASN A 10 -2.47 11.87 7.00
C ASN A 10 -3.88 12.46 7.19
N LYS A 11 -4.32 12.73 8.42
CA LYS A 11 -5.62 13.38 8.69
C LYS A 11 -5.73 14.76 8.03
N LYS A 12 -4.69 15.59 8.13
CA LYS A 12 -4.67 16.96 7.56
C LYS A 12 -4.66 16.95 6.03
N THR A 13 -3.95 16.02 5.41
CA THR A 13 -3.75 16.00 3.95
C THR A 13 -4.75 15.13 3.21
N LEU A 14 -5.48 14.22 3.89
CA LEU A 14 -6.43 13.32 3.24
C LEU A 14 -7.44 14.05 2.32
N PRO A 15 -8.05 15.18 2.70
CA PRO A 15 -9.02 15.86 1.84
C PRO A 15 -8.44 16.40 0.53
N SER A 16 -7.13 16.68 0.47
CA SER A 16 -6.46 17.21 -0.73
C SER A 16 -5.79 16.14 -1.58
N ARG A 17 -5.73 14.89 -1.12
CA ARG A 17 -5.13 13.78 -1.89
C ARG A 17 -6.06 13.39 -3.04
N LYS A 18 -5.55 13.45 -4.26
CA LYS A 18 -6.22 12.90 -5.44
C LYS A 18 -6.00 11.38 -5.49
N LEU A 19 -6.85 10.65 -4.78
CA LEU A 19 -6.81 9.19 -4.77
C LEU A 19 -7.46 8.66 -6.04
N LYS A 20 -6.69 7.92 -6.85
CA LYS A 20 -7.22 7.17 -8.00
C LYS A 20 -7.16 5.69 -7.68
N THR A 21 -8.24 4.98 -8.01
CA THR A 21 -8.22 3.52 -8.05
C THR A 21 -7.20 3.07 -9.09
N LEU A 22 -6.34 2.13 -8.71
CA LEU A 22 -5.44 1.46 -9.64
C LEU A 22 -6.21 0.30 -10.28
N THR A 23 -6.20 0.20 -11.61
CA THR A 23 -6.80 -0.93 -12.34
C THR A 23 -5.69 -1.67 -13.08
N LEU A 24 -5.55 -2.97 -12.84
CA LEU A 24 -4.51 -3.82 -13.41
C LEU A 24 -5.09 -5.10 -14.01
N LYS A 25 -4.35 -5.72 -14.92
CA LYS A 25 -4.67 -7.07 -15.40
C LYS A 25 -4.22 -8.13 -14.38
N PRO A 26 -4.87 -9.31 -14.35
CA PRO A 26 -4.40 -10.45 -13.56
C PRO A 26 -2.99 -10.90 -13.95
N GLY A 27 -2.29 -11.51 -12.99
CA GLY A 27 -0.97 -12.11 -13.17
C GLY A 27 0.14 -11.42 -12.37
N LYS A 28 1.39 -11.81 -12.65
CA LYS A 28 2.58 -11.31 -11.97
C LYS A 28 2.78 -9.81 -12.21
N THR A 29 2.73 -9.06 -11.13
CA THR A 29 2.90 -7.61 -11.10
C THR A 29 4.04 -7.24 -10.16
N ILE A 30 4.88 -6.29 -10.58
CA ILE A 30 5.94 -5.73 -9.75
C ILE A 30 5.48 -4.38 -9.19
N PHE A 31 5.32 -4.29 -7.88
CA PHE A 31 5.11 -3.03 -7.18
C PHE A 31 6.45 -2.46 -6.76
N ARG A 32 6.90 -1.40 -7.43
CA ARG A 32 8.10 -0.63 -7.04
C ARG A 32 7.72 0.48 -6.08
N VAL A 33 8.11 0.35 -4.82
CA VAL A 33 7.74 1.28 -3.74
C VAL A 33 8.98 2.02 -3.25
N LYS A 34 8.87 3.34 -3.09
CA LYS A 34 9.95 4.19 -2.58
C LYS A 34 9.51 4.93 -1.33
N ASN A 35 10.26 4.78 -0.23
CA ASN A 35 10.16 5.71 0.89
C ASN A 35 10.93 6.98 0.52
N LYS A 36 10.22 8.05 0.14
CA LYS A 36 10.89 9.27 -0.34
C LYS A 36 11.61 10.03 0.78
N ASN A 37 11.00 10.14 1.95
CA ASN A 37 11.42 11.07 2.99
C ASN A 37 10.82 10.80 4.38
N VAL A 38 10.16 9.66 4.61
CA VAL A 38 9.64 9.33 5.94
C VAL A 38 10.80 8.77 6.77
N PRO A 39 11.13 9.37 7.93
CA PRO A 39 12.39 9.13 8.65
C PRO A 39 12.43 7.82 9.44
N TYR A 40 11.68 6.79 9.02
CA TYR A 40 11.64 5.47 9.63
C TYR A 40 11.31 4.40 8.58
N ASP A 41 11.52 3.13 8.94
CA ASP A 41 11.27 2.00 8.06
C ASP A 41 9.78 1.85 7.74
N LEU A 42 9.48 1.81 6.44
CA LEU A 42 8.14 1.55 5.94
C LEU A 42 7.98 0.10 5.49
N GLY A 43 6.72 -0.26 5.25
CA GLY A 43 6.34 -1.49 4.59
C GLY A 43 5.34 -1.24 3.47
N PHE A 44 5.00 -2.31 2.80
CA PHE A 44 3.99 -2.37 1.77
C PHE A 44 3.17 -3.63 1.98
N TRP A 45 1.84 -3.50 1.91
CA TRP A 45 0.93 -4.61 2.07
C TRP A 45 -0.20 -4.52 1.06
N VAL A 46 -0.36 -5.55 0.23
CA VAL A 46 -1.52 -5.75 -0.65
C VAL A 46 -2.37 -6.87 -0.06
N ARG A 47 -3.68 -6.67 -0.03
CA ARG A 47 -4.65 -7.62 0.53
C ARG A 47 -6.02 -7.47 -0.13
N GLY A 48 -6.82 -8.52 -0.12
CA GLY A 48 -8.22 -8.42 -0.55
C GLY A 48 -8.99 -7.35 0.23
N LYS A 49 -9.98 -6.72 -0.42
CA LYS A 49 -10.91 -5.79 0.21
C LYS A 49 -12.09 -6.55 0.84
N GLY A 50 -12.46 -6.18 2.06
CA GLY A 50 -13.60 -6.79 2.77
C GLY A 50 -13.47 -8.31 2.91
N LEU A 51 -14.50 -9.05 2.51
CA LEU A 51 -14.53 -10.52 2.55
C LEU A 51 -13.51 -11.17 1.61
N SER A 52 -13.08 -10.49 0.55
CA SER A 52 -12.08 -11.01 -0.40
C SER A 52 -10.71 -11.25 0.23
N ARG A 53 -10.48 -10.80 1.48
CA ARG A 53 -9.29 -11.14 2.27
C ARG A 53 -9.06 -12.64 2.45
N VAL A 54 -10.13 -13.45 2.41
CA VAL A 54 -10.04 -14.89 2.64
C VAL A 54 -9.66 -15.68 1.39
N THR A 55 -9.85 -15.11 0.19
CA THR A 55 -9.66 -15.81 -1.09
C THR A 55 -8.55 -15.20 -1.95
N LEU A 56 -8.29 -13.90 -1.80
CA LEU A 56 -7.28 -13.18 -2.58
C LEU A 56 -5.91 -13.18 -1.89
N PRO A 57 -4.81 -13.08 -2.65
CA PRO A 57 -3.46 -12.95 -2.10
C PRO A 57 -3.35 -11.84 -1.05
N SER A 58 -2.60 -12.13 0.01
CA SER A 58 -2.17 -11.18 1.03
C SER A 58 -0.65 -11.21 1.10
N VAL A 59 0.00 -10.15 0.61
CA VAL A 59 1.46 -10.07 0.53
C VAL A 59 1.92 -8.80 1.19
N SER A 60 2.76 -8.95 2.22
CA SER A 60 3.36 -7.84 2.95
C SER A 60 4.88 -7.94 2.95
N GLY A 61 5.56 -6.79 3.03
CA GLY A 61 6.99 -6.76 3.29
C GLY A 61 7.46 -5.40 3.80
N GLY A 62 8.54 -5.42 4.58
CA GLY A 62 9.14 -4.24 5.20
C GLY A 62 10.45 -3.81 4.54
N GLY A 63 11.30 -3.12 5.32
CA GLY A 63 12.66 -2.76 4.93
C GLY A 63 12.77 -1.56 3.98
N LEU A 64 11.72 -0.76 3.85
CA LEU A 64 11.74 0.49 3.09
C LEU A 64 12.27 1.63 3.98
N ALA A 65 13.57 1.61 4.24
CA ALA A 65 14.29 2.71 4.90
C ALA A 65 14.19 4.01 4.10
N THR A 66 14.41 5.15 4.76
CA THR A 66 14.37 6.48 4.14
C THR A 66 15.23 6.55 2.87
N GLY A 67 14.64 7.01 1.77
CA GLY A 67 15.30 7.13 0.46
C GLY A 67 15.36 5.84 -0.36
N SER A 68 15.11 4.67 0.25
CA SER A 68 15.22 3.38 -0.42
C SER A 68 14.04 3.07 -1.33
N THR A 69 14.29 2.19 -2.31
CA THR A 69 13.28 1.62 -3.21
C THR A 69 13.32 0.10 -3.09
N ARG A 70 12.15 -0.55 -3.05
CA ARG A 70 12.04 -2.01 -3.12
C ARG A 70 10.95 -2.44 -4.09
N ASP A 71 11.17 -3.61 -4.68
CA ASP A 71 10.24 -4.26 -5.59
C ASP A 71 9.53 -5.41 -4.86
N TYR A 72 8.19 -5.46 -4.96
CA TYR A 72 7.35 -6.52 -4.43
C TYR A 72 6.63 -7.22 -5.58
N VAL A 73 6.94 -8.49 -5.79
CA VAL A 73 6.32 -9.29 -6.86
C VAL A 73 5.09 -10.00 -6.31
N ILE A 74 3.93 -9.74 -6.92
CA ILE A 74 2.64 -10.28 -6.49
C ILE A 74 1.94 -10.88 -7.68
N ASP A 75 1.48 -12.13 -7.55
CA ASP A 75 0.64 -12.78 -8.56
C ASP A 75 -0.82 -12.43 -8.29
N LEU A 76 -1.33 -11.41 -9.00
CA LEU A 76 -2.66 -10.86 -8.76
C LEU A 76 -3.74 -11.74 -9.39
N LYS A 77 -4.76 -12.09 -8.59
CA LYS A 77 -5.99 -12.71 -9.08
C LYS A 77 -7.07 -11.65 -9.32
N PRO A 78 -8.04 -11.88 -10.23
CA PRO A 78 -9.17 -10.96 -10.39
C PRO A 78 -9.84 -10.65 -9.06
N GLY A 79 -10.20 -9.38 -8.83
CA GLY A 79 -10.89 -8.94 -7.62
C GLY A 79 -10.45 -7.56 -7.10
N GLU A 80 -11.04 -7.17 -5.97
CA GLU A 80 -10.76 -5.89 -5.31
C GLU A 80 -9.78 -6.07 -4.14
N TYR A 81 -8.80 -5.16 -4.09
CA TYR A 81 -7.73 -5.14 -3.11
C TYR A 81 -7.62 -3.77 -2.44
N TYR A 82 -7.03 -3.78 -1.26
CA TYR A 82 -6.38 -2.61 -0.68
C TYR A 82 -4.87 -2.77 -0.73
N TYR A 83 -4.18 -1.64 -0.89
CA TYR A 83 -2.78 -1.53 -0.58
C TYR A 83 -2.52 -0.37 0.39
N SER A 84 -1.57 -0.56 1.31
CA SER A 84 -1.15 0.46 2.27
C SER A 84 0.19 0.10 2.92
N CYS A 85 0.72 0.99 3.77
CA CYS A 85 1.82 0.67 4.66
C CYS A 85 1.24 0.24 6.03
N PRO A 86 1.61 -0.92 6.60
CA PRO A 86 1.15 -1.29 7.94
C PRO A 86 1.84 -0.50 9.07
N LEU A 87 3.01 0.07 8.79
CA LEU A 87 3.84 0.81 9.76
C LEU A 87 3.62 2.32 9.74
N ASN A 88 2.89 2.84 8.75
CA ASN A 88 2.51 4.24 8.63
C ASN A 88 0.99 4.27 8.47
N PRO A 89 0.23 5.06 9.24
CA PRO A 89 -1.24 5.11 9.19
C PRO A 89 -1.77 5.77 7.91
N THR A 90 -1.26 5.38 6.75
CA THR A 90 -1.76 5.76 5.44
C THR A 90 -3.16 5.20 5.25
N PRO A 91 -4.04 5.89 4.50
CA PRO A 91 -5.33 5.32 4.14
C PRO A 91 -5.14 4.04 3.31
N ASP A 92 -6.16 3.20 3.31
CA ASP A 92 -6.24 2.09 2.37
C ASP A 92 -6.56 2.62 0.98
N TYR A 93 -5.67 2.35 0.02
CA TYR A 93 -5.85 2.72 -1.38
C TYR A 93 -6.42 1.53 -2.16
N THR A 94 -7.38 1.79 -3.05
CA THR A 94 -8.07 0.74 -3.81
C THR A 94 -7.28 0.31 -5.05
N LEU A 95 -7.21 -1.01 -5.25
CA LEU A 95 -6.72 -1.68 -6.45
C LEU A 95 -7.81 -2.64 -6.96
N VAL A 96 -8.14 -2.58 -8.25
CA VAL A 96 -9.04 -3.50 -8.94
C VAL A 96 -8.24 -4.30 -9.96
N VAL A 97 -8.47 -5.61 -10.01
CA VAL A 97 -7.82 -6.52 -10.96
C VAL A 97 -8.88 -7.17 -11.84
N GLU A 98 -8.81 -6.92 -13.15
CA GLU A 98 -9.78 -7.39 -14.17
C GLU A 98 -9.11 -7.68 -15.52
#